data_AF-A0A260YXJ7-F1
#
_entry.id   AF-A0A260YXJ7-F1
#
_cell.length_a   1.000
_cell.length_b   1.000
_cell.length_c   1.000
_cell.angle_alpha   90.00
_cell.angle_beta   90.00
_cell.angle_gamma   90.00
#
_symmetry.space_group_name_H-M   'P 1'
#
loop_
_entity.id
_entity.type
_entity.pdbx_description
1 polymer ?
#
loop_
_entity_poly.entity_id
_entity_poly.type
_entity_poly.pdbx_seq_one_letter_code
_entity_poly.pdbx_strand_id
1 'polypeptide(L)'
;MQNLAAPLSLNNPDPRAVAPVSTKNVVIYAATQFFGHPITTERFLATCPDVQNYCRITQDESESDNADAVLFHNADYRGPNEKFKKMKSQRKPGVPYVLWSLESPSNDNFRPESHMINWTMTYRTDADIWAPYGTMVKRKAPVEIDLNAIWDSKKKSATWLASNCYTPNRRFDLIKKMIDN
;
A
#
# COMPACT_ATOMS: atom_id res chain seq x y z
N MET A 1 43.16 49.53 -3.16
CA MET A 1 42.32 49.16 -4.30
C MET A 1 41.18 48.30 -3.78
N GLN A 2 39.99 48.88 -3.71
CA GLN A 2 38.74 48.20 -3.39
C GLN A 2 38.33 47.38 -4.62
N ASN A 3 38.06 46.09 -4.47
CA ASN A 3 37.33 45.31 -5.47
C ASN A 3 36.00 44.89 -4.84
N LEU A 4 34.94 45.56 -5.28
CA LEU A 4 33.54 45.25 -5.01
C LEU A 4 33.17 44.01 -5.84
N ALA A 5 32.83 42.91 -5.18
CA ALA A 5 32.10 41.81 -5.80
C ALA A 5 30.60 42.00 -5.53
N ALA A 6 29.81 42.11 -6.60
CA ALA A 6 28.36 42.25 -6.56
C ALA A 6 27.68 40.97 -6.02
N PRO A 7 26.53 41.08 -5.32
CA PRO A 7 25.79 39.91 -4.85
C PRO A 7 25.11 39.19 -6.02
N LEU A 8 25.25 37.86 -6.06
CA LEU A 8 24.55 36.99 -6.99
C LEU A 8 23.04 37.03 -6.72
N SER A 9 22.27 37.39 -7.76
CA SER A 9 20.82 37.41 -7.77
C SER A 9 20.23 36.00 -7.61
N LEU A 10 19.46 35.78 -6.54
CA LEU A 10 18.64 34.59 -6.33
C LEU A 10 17.37 34.67 -7.18
N ASN A 11 17.47 34.49 -8.51
CA ASN A 11 16.29 34.43 -9.38
C ASN A 11 16.54 33.61 -10.67
N ASN A 12 17.25 32.47 -10.56
CA ASN A 12 17.22 31.48 -11.65
C ASN A 12 16.16 30.42 -11.33
N PRO A 13 15.08 30.30 -12.11
CA PRO A 13 14.11 29.22 -11.93
C PRO A 13 14.78 27.86 -12.16
N ASP A 14 14.44 26.89 -11.31
CA ASP A 14 14.98 25.53 -11.37
C ASP A 14 14.67 24.88 -12.73
N PRO A 15 15.67 24.41 -13.49
CA PRO A 15 15.46 23.69 -14.75
C PRO A 15 14.72 22.35 -14.60
N ARG A 16 14.37 21.94 -13.37
CA ARG A 16 13.50 20.79 -13.07
C ARG A 16 12.06 21.15 -12.71
N ALA A 17 11.62 22.39 -12.91
CA ALA A 17 10.20 22.72 -12.83
C ALA A 17 9.43 22.04 -13.98
N VAL A 18 9.05 20.77 -13.76
CA VAL A 18 8.16 20.02 -14.64
C VAL A 18 6.86 20.81 -14.73
N ALA A 19 6.45 21.18 -15.94
CA ALA A 19 5.17 21.83 -16.18
C ALA A 19 4.05 21.02 -15.49
N PRO A 20 3.01 21.66 -14.92
CA PRO A 20 1.93 20.93 -14.27
C PRO A 20 1.35 19.91 -15.24
N VAL A 21 1.60 18.62 -14.99
CA VAL A 21 0.95 17.55 -15.73
C VAL A 21 -0.54 17.77 -15.51
N SER A 22 -1.31 17.92 -16.59
CA SER A 22 -2.77 17.95 -16.50
C SER A 22 -3.22 16.60 -15.95
N THR A 23 -3.39 16.53 -14.63
CA THR A 23 -3.83 15.32 -13.95
C THR A 23 -5.33 15.21 -14.12
N LYS A 24 -5.77 14.27 -14.95
CA LYS A 24 -7.16 13.82 -14.99
C LYS A 24 -7.64 13.54 -13.56
N ASN A 25 -8.87 13.92 -13.24
CA ASN A 25 -9.51 13.46 -12.01
C ASN A 25 -9.73 11.93 -12.08
N VAL A 26 -9.09 11.21 -11.17
CA VAL A 26 -9.12 9.75 -11.01
C VAL A 26 -10.12 9.35 -9.93
N VAL A 27 -10.99 8.41 -10.26
CA VAL A 27 -11.96 7.82 -9.32
C VAL A 27 -11.64 6.34 -9.13
N ILE A 28 -11.33 5.94 -7.90
CA ILE A 28 -11.18 4.54 -7.52
C ILE A 28 -12.47 4.09 -6.82
N TYR A 29 -13.16 3.11 -7.38
CA TYR A 29 -14.31 2.49 -6.73
C TYR A 29 -13.87 1.31 -5.88
N ALA A 30 -14.02 1.40 -4.56
CA ALA A 30 -13.75 0.30 -3.64
C ALA A 30 -14.98 -0.61 -3.54
N ALA A 31 -14.93 -1.73 -4.27
CA ALA A 31 -16.03 -2.69 -4.37
C ALA A 31 -16.23 -3.53 -3.09
N THR A 32 -15.19 -3.64 -2.27
CA THR A 32 -15.21 -4.25 -0.93
C THR A 32 -14.69 -3.29 0.14
N GLN A 33 -14.70 -3.74 1.40
CA GLN A 33 -14.21 -3.01 2.57
C GLN A 33 -12.83 -3.55 3.00
N PHE A 34 -12.17 -2.87 3.95
CA PHE A 34 -10.95 -3.34 4.58
C PHE A 34 -11.27 -3.87 5.98
N PHE A 35 -11.52 -5.17 6.11
CA PHE A 35 -11.97 -5.82 7.35
C PHE A 35 -13.23 -5.17 7.92
N GLY A 36 -14.26 -4.99 7.09
CA GLY A 36 -15.50 -4.32 7.47
C GLY A 36 -15.40 -2.79 7.59
N HIS A 37 -14.22 -2.21 7.36
CA HIS A 37 -14.04 -0.78 7.41
C HIS A 37 -14.12 -0.11 6.02
N PRO A 38 -14.66 1.12 5.94
CA PRO A 38 -14.70 1.87 4.69
C PRO A 38 -13.32 2.10 4.09
N ILE A 39 -13.23 2.00 2.76
CA ILE A 39 -12.06 2.41 1.98
C ILE A 39 -12.43 3.71 1.26
N THR A 40 -12.06 4.85 1.85
CA THR A 40 -12.41 6.19 1.33
C THR A 40 -11.18 7.07 1.23
N THR A 41 -11.31 8.19 0.50
CA THR A 41 -10.26 9.22 0.37
C THR A 41 -9.74 9.69 1.73
N GLU A 42 -10.65 9.99 2.66
CA GLU A 42 -10.32 10.57 3.97
C GLU A 42 -9.52 9.59 4.84
N ARG A 43 -9.71 8.29 4.63
CA ARG A 43 -8.99 7.26 5.40
C ARG A 43 -7.67 6.86 4.74
N PHE A 44 -7.65 6.71 3.43
CA PHE A 44 -6.52 6.09 2.71
C PHE A 44 -5.62 7.07 1.96
N LEU A 45 -6.12 8.27 1.64
CA LEU A 45 -5.36 9.30 0.93
C LEU A 45 -5.08 10.56 1.78
N ALA A 46 -5.53 10.61 3.04
CA ALA A 46 -5.33 11.78 3.91
C ALA A 46 -3.86 12.15 4.15
N THR A 47 -2.93 11.20 4.08
CA THR A 47 -1.49 11.45 4.24
C THR A 47 -0.75 11.56 2.90
N CYS A 48 -1.48 11.61 1.78
CA CYS A 48 -0.93 11.66 0.42
C CYS A 48 -1.28 13.01 -0.25
N PRO A 49 -0.65 14.13 0.16
CA PRO A 49 -1.03 15.47 -0.30
C PRO A 49 -0.91 15.62 -1.82
N ASP A 50 0.06 14.94 -2.43
CA ASP A 50 0.34 15.04 -3.86
C ASP A 50 -0.82 14.56 -4.75
N VAL A 51 -1.68 13.66 -4.24
CA VAL A 51 -2.78 13.07 -5.03
C VAL A 51 -4.16 13.58 -4.65
N GLN A 52 -4.29 14.30 -3.52
CA GLN A 52 -5.59 14.71 -2.97
C GLN A 52 -6.42 15.60 -3.91
N ASN A 53 -5.76 16.36 -4.80
CA ASN A 53 -6.44 17.29 -5.70
C ASN A 53 -7.03 16.63 -6.96
N TYR A 54 -6.62 15.41 -7.27
CA TYR A 54 -7.04 14.74 -8.51
C TYR A 54 -7.35 13.26 -8.34
N CYS A 55 -7.19 12.66 -7.16
CA CYS A 55 -7.52 11.27 -6.90
C CYS A 55 -8.46 11.15 -5.69
N ARG A 56 -9.54 10.39 -5.86
CA ARG A 56 -10.45 10.06 -4.77
C ARG A 56 -10.86 8.59 -4.80
N ILE A 57 -11.20 8.07 -3.63
CA ILE A 57 -11.74 6.73 -3.45
C ILE A 57 -13.18 6.85 -2.99
N THR A 58 -14.09 6.14 -3.66
CA THR A 58 -15.52 6.10 -3.35
C THR A 58 -15.99 4.66 -3.13
N GLN A 59 -17.02 4.51 -2.30
CA GLN A 59 -17.76 3.26 -2.13
C GLN A 59 -19.21 3.38 -2.63
N ASP A 60 -19.57 4.53 -3.20
CA ASP A 60 -20.86 4.72 -3.83
C ASP A 60 -20.94 3.90 -5.12
N GLU A 61 -21.83 2.91 -5.14
CA GLU A 61 -22.01 2.03 -6.31
C GLU A 61 -22.53 2.78 -7.53
N SER A 62 -23.21 3.91 -7.36
CA SER A 62 -23.65 4.74 -8.48
C SER A 62 -22.50 5.34 -9.28
N GLU A 63 -21.30 5.42 -8.67
CA GLU A 63 -20.09 5.93 -9.30
C GLU A 63 -19.24 4.83 -9.94
N SER A 64 -19.59 3.55 -9.74
CA SER A 64 -18.79 2.41 -10.21
C SER A 64 -18.60 2.39 -11.74
N ASP A 65 -19.60 2.83 -12.49
CA ASP A 65 -19.52 2.94 -13.95
C ASP A 65 -18.52 4.01 -14.41
N ASN A 66 -18.27 5.05 -13.60
CA ASN A 66 -17.35 6.13 -13.92
C ASN A 66 -15.97 5.95 -13.29
N ALA A 67 -15.73 4.82 -12.63
CA ALA A 67 -14.46 4.53 -11.99
C ALA A 67 -13.35 4.28 -13.01
N ASP A 68 -12.16 4.79 -12.69
CA ASP A 68 -10.91 4.55 -13.40
C ASP A 68 -10.22 3.27 -12.97
N ALA A 69 -10.55 2.76 -11.79
CA ALA A 69 -10.15 1.45 -11.29
C ALA A 69 -11.17 0.93 -10.28
N VAL A 70 -11.28 -0.40 -10.19
CA VAL A 70 -12.12 -1.07 -9.20
C VAL A 70 -11.24 -1.84 -8.22
N LEU A 71 -11.34 -1.52 -6.93
CA LEU A 71 -10.50 -2.12 -5.88
C LEU A 71 -11.26 -3.20 -5.10
N PHE A 72 -10.64 -4.37 -4.96
CA PHE A 72 -11.12 -5.49 -4.16
C PHE A 72 -10.10 -5.82 -3.09
N HIS A 73 -10.40 -5.52 -1.83
CA HIS A 73 -9.68 -6.10 -0.71
C HIS A 73 -9.98 -7.58 -0.58
N ASN A 74 -8.92 -8.38 -0.49
CA ASN A 74 -8.96 -9.84 -0.51
C ASN A 74 -9.83 -10.43 0.62
N ALA A 75 -9.56 -10.07 1.88
CA ALA A 75 -10.22 -10.69 3.02
C ALA A 75 -11.74 -10.42 3.09
N ASP A 76 -12.21 -9.39 2.39
CA ASP A 76 -13.62 -8.99 2.33
C ASP A 76 -14.31 -9.47 1.05
N TYR A 77 -13.57 -10.06 0.12
CA TYR A 77 -14.15 -10.66 -1.07
C TYR A 77 -14.73 -12.04 -0.75
N ARG A 78 -16.07 -12.14 -0.80
CA ARG A 78 -16.82 -13.37 -0.44
C ARG A 78 -17.19 -14.24 -1.65
N GLY A 79 -16.41 -14.17 -2.72
CA GLY A 79 -16.74 -14.85 -3.97
C GLY A 79 -17.75 -14.07 -4.82
N PRO A 80 -18.18 -14.64 -5.96
CA PRO A 80 -19.15 -13.99 -6.82
C PRO A 80 -20.52 -13.86 -6.18
N ASN A 81 -21.10 -12.68 -6.38
CA ASN A 81 -22.47 -12.33 -6.04
C ASN A 81 -23.07 -11.54 -7.21
N GLU A 82 -24.35 -11.20 -7.15
CA GLU A 82 -25.03 -10.49 -8.25
C GLU A 82 -24.36 -9.15 -8.59
N LYS A 83 -23.88 -8.43 -7.57
CA LYS A 83 -23.11 -7.19 -7.77
C LYS A 83 -21.84 -7.43 -8.59
N PHE A 84 -20.99 -8.37 -8.19
CA PHE A 84 -19.72 -8.64 -8.86
C PHE A 84 -19.91 -9.26 -10.25
N LYS A 85 -20.95 -10.08 -10.45
CA LYS A 85 -21.33 -10.58 -11.77
C LYS A 85 -21.72 -9.43 -12.70
N LYS A 86 -22.56 -8.50 -12.22
CA LYS A 86 -22.93 -7.29 -12.96
C LYS A 86 -21.71 -6.42 -13.28
N MET A 87 -20.84 -6.17 -12.30
CA MET A 87 -19.60 -5.42 -12.53
C MET A 87 -18.71 -6.10 -13.57
N LYS A 88 -18.61 -7.43 -13.55
CA LYS A 88 -17.83 -8.18 -14.53
C LYS A 88 -18.42 -8.08 -15.93
N SER A 89 -19.75 -8.18 -16.07
CA SER A 89 -20.42 -8.10 -17.38
C SER A 89 -20.43 -6.69 -17.98
N GLN A 90 -20.40 -5.66 -17.14
CA GLN A 90 -20.38 -4.25 -17.56
C GLN A 90 -18.98 -3.65 -17.61
N ARG A 91 -17.93 -4.47 -17.47
CA ARG A 91 -16.54 -3.99 -17.42
C ARG A 91 -16.20 -3.20 -18.68
N LYS A 92 -15.73 -1.97 -18.47
CA LYS A 92 -15.21 -1.11 -19.53
C LYS A 92 -13.78 -1.50 -19.88
N PRO A 93 -13.41 -1.55 -21.18
CA PRO A 93 -12.01 -1.71 -21.58
C PRO A 93 -11.12 -0.64 -20.94
N GLY A 94 -9.95 -1.05 -20.44
CA GLY A 94 -8.97 -0.15 -19.84
C GLY A 94 -9.21 0.22 -18.37
N VAL A 95 -10.31 -0.24 -17.74
CA VAL A 95 -10.54 -0.08 -16.29
C VAL A 95 -10.04 -1.33 -15.55
N PRO A 96 -8.90 -1.27 -14.84
CA PRO A 96 -8.36 -2.42 -14.12
C PRO A 96 -9.19 -2.77 -12.89
N TYR A 97 -9.43 -4.07 -12.71
CA TYR A 97 -9.98 -4.62 -11.46
C TYR A 97 -8.79 -5.09 -10.63
N VAL A 98 -8.52 -4.40 -9.54
CA VAL A 98 -7.32 -4.50 -8.73
C VAL A 98 -7.61 -5.34 -7.49
N LEU A 99 -6.86 -6.42 -7.31
CA LEU A 99 -6.84 -7.17 -6.05
C LEU A 99 -5.86 -6.51 -5.08
N TRP A 100 -6.35 -6.07 -3.93
CA TRP A 100 -5.54 -5.65 -2.81
C TRP A 100 -5.40 -6.78 -1.79
N SER A 101 -4.17 -7.26 -1.57
CA SER A 101 -3.89 -8.21 -0.49
C SER A 101 -2.51 -8.02 0.10
N LEU A 102 -2.44 -8.03 1.42
CA LEU A 102 -1.18 -8.22 2.15
C LEU A 102 -1.01 -9.66 2.62
N GLU A 103 -2.05 -10.49 2.56
CA GLU A 103 -2.02 -11.82 3.15
C GLU A 103 -1.27 -12.84 2.27
N SER A 104 -0.63 -13.81 2.91
CA SER A 104 0.06 -14.89 2.22
C SER A 104 -0.92 -15.85 1.53
N PRO A 105 -0.57 -16.43 0.36
CA PRO A 105 -1.41 -17.46 -0.29
C PRO A 105 -1.66 -18.70 0.59
N SER A 106 -0.82 -18.95 1.59
CA SER A 106 -1.01 -20.03 2.55
C SER A 106 -2.05 -19.73 3.64
N ASN A 107 -2.38 -18.46 3.85
CA ASN A 107 -3.32 -18.02 4.89
C ASN A 107 -4.63 -17.47 4.30
N ASP A 108 -4.63 -17.06 3.03
CA ASP A 108 -5.84 -16.61 2.34
C ASP A 108 -6.27 -17.54 1.20
N ASN A 109 -7.58 -17.70 1.04
CA ASN A 109 -8.22 -18.52 0.01
C ASN A 109 -8.92 -17.65 -1.04
N PHE A 110 -8.24 -16.61 -1.53
CA PHE A 110 -8.77 -15.79 -2.61
C PHE A 110 -8.95 -16.63 -3.88
N ARG A 111 -10.21 -16.88 -4.24
CA ARG A 111 -10.57 -17.60 -5.47
C ARG A 111 -11.59 -16.76 -6.23
N PRO A 112 -11.14 -15.70 -6.91
CA PRO A 112 -12.05 -14.90 -7.72
C PRO A 112 -12.56 -15.74 -8.88
N GLU A 113 -13.70 -15.35 -9.45
CA GLU A 113 -14.06 -15.90 -10.76
C GLU A 113 -12.95 -15.66 -11.78
N SER A 114 -12.86 -16.56 -12.76
CA SER A 114 -11.91 -16.39 -13.87
C SER A 114 -12.08 -15.00 -14.51
N HIS A 115 -10.94 -14.37 -14.79
CA HIS A 115 -10.82 -13.04 -15.39
C HIS A 115 -11.44 -11.89 -14.56
N MET A 116 -11.80 -12.10 -13.29
CA MET A 116 -12.34 -11.04 -12.45
C MET A 116 -11.29 -10.00 -12.07
N ILE A 117 -10.02 -10.39 -11.92
CA ILE A 117 -8.92 -9.49 -11.53
C ILE A 117 -8.00 -9.28 -12.73
N ASN A 118 -7.57 -8.03 -12.92
CA ASN A 118 -6.58 -7.63 -13.92
C ASN A 118 -5.22 -7.35 -13.27
N TRP A 119 -5.22 -6.60 -12.17
CA TRP A 119 -4.01 -6.14 -11.50
C TRP A 119 -3.93 -6.64 -10.06
N THR A 120 -2.72 -6.82 -9.59
CA THR A 120 -2.40 -7.18 -8.21
C THR A 120 -1.75 -6.00 -7.50
N MET A 121 -2.25 -5.71 -6.30
CA MET A 121 -1.67 -4.76 -5.35
C MET A 121 -1.28 -5.53 -4.09
N THR A 122 -0.03 -5.99 -4.03
CA THR A 122 0.45 -6.90 -2.97
C THR A 122 1.89 -6.64 -2.55
N TYR A 123 2.34 -7.31 -1.47
CA TYR A 123 3.71 -7.20 -0.98
C TYR A 123 4.77 -7.79 -1.93
N ARG A 124 4.35 -8.62 -2.91
CA ARG A 124 5.28 -9.21 -3.87
C ARG A 124 5.83 -8.15 -4.81
N THR A 125 7.13 -8.21 -5.08
CA THR A 125 7.82 -7.24 -5.94
C THR A 125 7.46 -7.39 -7.42
N ASP A 126 6.80 -8.47 -7.82
CA ASP A 126 6.32 -8.72 -9.19
C ASP A 126 4.83 -8.38 -9.37
N ALA A 127 4.20 -7.74 -8.39
CA ALA A 127 2.82 -7.25 -8.50
C ALA A 127 2.75 -6.03 -9.43
N ASP A 128 1.60 -5.83 -10.09
CA ASP A 128 1.34 -4.65 -10.94
C ASP A 128 1.47 -3.34 -10.14
N ILE A 129 1.05 -3.38 -8.87
CA ILE A 129 1.21 -2.31 -7.89
C ILE A 129 1.91 -2.89 -6.66
N TRP A 130 3.16 -2.51 -6.43
CA TRP A 130 3.89 -2.97 -5.25
C TRP A 130 3.38 -2.26 -3.99
N ALA A 131 2.83 -3.03 -3.05
CA ALA A 131 2.26 -2.57 -1.79
C ALA A 131 2.86 -3.38 -0.62
N PRO A 132 4.06 -3.04 -0.14
CA PRO A 132 4.68 -3.74 0.98
C PRO A 132 3.96 -3.44 2.30
N TYR A 133 4.12 -4.31 3.30
CA TYR A 133 3.60 -4.11 4.66
C TYR A 133 4.10 -2.81 5.34
N GLY A 134 5.25 -2.31 4.90
CA GLY A 134 5.84 -1.10 5.39
C GLY A 134 7.11 -0.79 4.60
N THR A 135 7.63 0.41 4.79
CA THR A 135 8.89 0.84 4.19
C THR A 135 9.81 1.38 5.28
N MET A 136 11.12 1.20 5.07
CA MET A 136 12.13 1.83 5.91
C MET A 136 12.51 3.16 5.27
N VAL A 137 12.21 4.24 5.98
CA VAL A 137 12.60 5.59 5.55
C VAL A 137 13.84 6.05 6.31
N LYS A 138 14.76 6.70 5.59
CA LYS A 138 15.94 7.31 6.21
C LYS A 138 15.49 8.44 7.13
N ARG A 139 15.99 8.46 8.36
CA ARG A 139 15.76 9.58 9.29
C ARG A 139 16.43 10.85 8.77
N LYS A 140 15.81 12.00 9.01
CA LYS A 140 16.37 13.31 8.66
C LYS A 140 17.67 13.59 9.40
N ALA A 141 17.73 13.18 10.67
CA ALA A 141 18.92 13.27 11.51
C ALA A 141 19.27 11.87 12.04
N PRO A 142 20.58 11.56 12.18
CA PRO A 142 21.02 10.40 12.95
C PRO A 142 20.48 10.47 14.38
N VAL A 143 20.26 9.30 14.99
CA VAL A 143 19.97 9.23 16.42
C VAL A 143 21.27 8.93 17.13
N GLU A 144 21.61 9.74 18.13
CA GLU A 144 22.69 9.42 19.04
C GLU A 144 22.18 8.41 20.07
N ILE A 145 22.43 7.13 19.78
CA ILE A 145 22.13 6.02 20.67
C ILE A 145 23.42 5.21 20.82
N ASP A 146 23.82 4.95 22.06
CA ASP A 146 24.88 4.00 22.35
C ASP A 146 24.35 2.56 22.17
N LEU A 147 24.51 2.05 20.95
CA LEU A 147 24.09 0.69 20.60
C LEU A 147 24.86 -0.37 21.39
N ASN A 148 26.11 -0.09 21.81
CA ASN A 148 26.92 -1.01 22.59
C ASN A 148 26.37 -1.11 24.02
N ALA A 149 26.11 0.02 24.68
CA ALA A 149 25.50 0.01 26.01
C ALA A 149 24.12 -0.68 26.02
N ILE A 150 23.30 -0.47 24.97
CA ILE A 150 22.04 -1.21 24.82
C ILE A 150 22.31 -2.71 24.71
N TRP A 151 23.24 -3.12 23.85
CA TRP A 151 23.57 -4.53 23.64
C TRP A 151 24.09 -5.18 24.94
N ASP A 152 25.02 -4.53 25.63
CA ASP A 152 25.60 -5.00 26.89
C ASP A 152 24.56 -5.17 28.00
N SER A 153 23.47 -4.37 27.97
CA SER A 153 22.36 -4.50 28.92
C SER A 153 21.41 -5.69 28.63
N LYS A 154 21.45 -6.27 27.42
CA LYS A 154 20.52 -7.35 27.03
C LYS A 154 20.91 -8.66 27.71
N LYS A 155 19.92 -9.31 28.34
CA LYS A 155 20.08 -10.64 28.95
C LYS A 155 19.64 -11.80 28.05
N LYS A 156 19.13 -11.50 26.86
CA LYS A 156 18.56 -12.45 25.90
C LYS A 156 18.98 -12.04 24.49
N SER A 157 19.26 -13.01 23.64
CA SER A 157 19.73 -12.81 22.26
C SER A 157 18.61 -12.53 21.26
N ALA A 158 17.38 -12.95 21.57
CA ALA A 158 16.23 -12.80 20.68
C ALA A 158 14.94 -12.50 21.45
N THR A 159 13.99 -11.87 20.76
CA THR A 159 12.60 -11.72 21.22
C THR A 159 11.70 -12.07 20.05
N TRP A 160 10.66 -12.86 20.31
CA TRP A 160 9.69 -13.26 19.30
C TRP A 160 8.33 -12.65 19.63
N LEU A 161 7.82 -11.84 18.71
CA LEU A 161 6.52 -11.18 18.82
C LEU A 161 5.58 -11.81 17.79
N ALA A 162 4.64 -12.63 18.25
CA ALA A 162 3.63 -13.25 17.40
C ALA A 162 2.30 -13.36 18.13
N SER A 163 1.21 -13.13 17.41
CA SER A 163 -0.16 -13.25 17.91
C SER A 163 -0.97 -14.35 17.20
N ASN A 164 -0.54 -14.80 16.02
CA ASN A 164 -1.21 -15.88 15.28
C ASN A 164 -0.52 -17.23 15.53
N CYS A 165 -1.23 -18.14 16.20
CA CYS A 165 -0.74 -19.48 16.56
C CYS A 165 -0.95 -20.53 15.45
N TYR A 166 -1.80 -20.26 14.45
CA TYR A 166 -1.95 -21.12 13.29
C TYR A 166 -0.77 -20.90 12.33
N THR A 167 0.10 -21.89 12.21
CA THR A 167 1.40 -21.72 11.55
C THR A 167 1.73 -22.86 10.59
N PRO A 168 1.07 -22.90 9.42
CA PRO A 168 1.34 -23.91 8.39
C PRO A 168 2.80 -23.85 7.89
N ASN A 169 3.45 -22.69 8.04
CA ASN A 169 4.88 -22.51 7.75
C ASN A 169 5.83 -23.03 8.85
N ARG A 170 5.31 -23.65 9.91
CA ARG A 170 6.08 -24.26 11.01
C ARG A 170 6.97 -23.30 11.80
N ARG A 171 6.66 -22.00 11.82
CA ARG A 171 7.45 -21.02 12.60
C ARG A 171 7.51 -21.34 14.10
N PHE A 172 6.48 -21.96 14.67
CA PHE A 172 6.50 -22.40 16.09
C PHE A 172 7.49 -23.54 16.33
N ASP A 173 7.60 -24.51 15.41
CA ASP A 173 8.56 -25.61 15.52
C ASP A 173 10.00 -25.06 15.57
N LEU A 174 10.28 -24.05 14.74
CA LEU A 174 11.57 -23.35 14.75
C LEU A 174 11.84 -22.69 16.10
N ILE A 175 10.90 -21.90 16.60
CA ILE A 175 11.06 -21.19 17.88
C ILE A 175 11.22 -22.18 19.04
N LYS A 176 10.45 -23.28 19.07
CA LYS A 176 10.60 -24.31 20.09
C LYS A 176 12.01 -24.90 20.10
N LYS A 177 12.56 -25.23 18.93
CA LYS A 177 13.96 -25.68 18.80
C LYS A 177 14.98 -24.62 19.23
N MET A 178 14.67 -23.34 19.12
CA MET A 178 15.55 -22.27 19.60
C MET A 178 15.51 -22.08 21.13
N ILE A 179 14.46 -22.56 21.80
CA ILE A 179 14.30 -22.49 23.26
C ILE A 179 14.86 -23.74 23.94
N ASP A 180 14.68 -24.91 23.34
CA ASP A 180 15.06 -26.22 23.91
C ASP A 180 16.56 -26.54 23.80
N ASN A 181 17.35 -25.72 23.07
CA ASN A 181 18.81 -25.79 23.00
C ASN A 181 19.46 -24.82 23.98
#